data_AF-A0A7Y8H8G9-F1
#
_entry.id   AF-A0A7Y8H8G9-F1
#
_cell.length_a   1.000
_cell.length_b   1.000
_cell.length_c   1.000
_cell.angle_alpha   90.00
_cell.angle_beta   90.00
_cell.angle_gamma   90.00
#
_symmetry.space_group_name_H-M   'P 1'
#
loop_
_entity.id
_entity.type
_entity.pdbx_description
1 polymer ?
#
loop_
_entity_poly.entity_id
_entity_poly.type
_entity_poly.pdbx_seq_one_letter_code
_entity_poly.pdbx_strand_id
1 'polypeptide(L)' 'YTEEMKEIPELTEKGINLDDIITEIEKKYLLKALIKSGGVKKEAAKLLNLSFRSFRHRMSKYNLK' A
#
# COMPACT_ATOMS: atom_id res chain seq x y z
N TYR A 1 -12.52 0.38 15.14
CA TYR A 1 -11.91 1.20 14.06
C TYR A 1 -11.82 0.37 12.79
N THR A 2 -12.92 0.27 12.05
CA THR A 2 -12.94 -0.27 10.68
C THR A 2 -12.71 0.91 9.75
N GLU A 3 -11.44 1.17 9.39
CA GLU A 3 -11.15 2.14 8.33
C GLU A 3 -11.68 1.59 7.01
N GLU A 4 -12.71 2.25 6.49
CA GLU A 4 -13.29 2.09 5.16
C GLU A 4 -12.17 1.93 4.12
N MET A 5 -12.10 0.75 3.50
CA MET A 5 -11.31 0.59 2.29
C MET A 5 -12.06 1.38 1.21
N LYS A 6 -11.49 2.52 0.77
CA LYS A 6 -12.00 3.24 -0.41
C LYS A 6 -12.32 2.22 -1.50
N GLU A 7 -13.56 2.26 -1.99
CA GLU A 7 -14.06 1.36 -3.03
C GLU A 7 -13.18 1.46 -4.27
N ILE A 8 -13.01 0.32 -4.94
CA ILE A 8 -12.35 0.26 -6.25
C ILE A 8 -13.24 1.05 -7.22
N PRO A 9 -12.71 2.06 -7.92
CA PRO A 9 -13.54 2.88 -8.80
C PRO A 9 -14.12 2.04 -9.93
N GLU A 10 -15.36 2.35 -10.30
CA GLU A 10 -16.08 1.68 -11.39
C GLU A 10 -15.42 1.97 -12.75
N LEU A 11 -15.31 0.94 -13.58
CA LEU A 11 -14.82 1.07 -14.95
C LEU A 11 -15.91 1.66 -15.85
N THR A 12 -15.78 2.95 -16.18
CA THR A 12 -16.71 3.64 -17.08
C THR A 12 -16.21 3.64 -18.53
N GLU A 13 -17.05 4.07 -19.47
CA GLU A 13 -16.67 4.25 -20.89
C GLU A 13 -15.51 5.23 -21.10
N LYS A 14 -15.23 6.11 -20.14
CA LYS A 14 -14.07 7.02 -20.17
C LYS A 14 -12.75 6.36 -19.79
N GLY A 15 -12.79 5.10 -19.34
CA GLY A 15 -11.64 4.38 -18.81
C GLY A 15 -11.27 4.79 -17.38
N ILE A 16 -10.22 4.18 -16.85
CA ILE A 16 -9.66 4.45 -15.52
C ILE A 16 -8.13 4.53 -15.61
N ASN A 17 -7.50 5.29 -14.72
CA ASN A 17 -6.05 5.21 -14.53
C ASN A 17 -5.71 4.09 -13.54
N LEU A 18 -5.45 2.90 -14.07
CA LEU A 18 -5.16 1.72 -13.26
C LEU A 18 -3.89 1.89 -12.41
N ASP A 19 -2.85 2.53 -12.95
CA ASP A 19 -1.57 2.72 -12.26
C ASP A 19 -1.72 3.59 -11.01
N ASP A 20 -2.56 4.62 -11.07
CA ASP A 20 -2.87 5.48 -9.92
C ASP A 20 -3.62 4.70 -8.83
N ILE A 21 -4.61 3.89 -9.23
CA ILE A 21 -5.40 3.06 -8.30
C ILE A 21 -4.47 2.07 -7.58
N ILE A 22 -3.63 1.36 -8.32
CA ILE A 22 -2.67 0.42 -7.74
C ILE A 22 -1.70 1.15 -6.81
N THR A 23 -1.20 2.32 -7.22
CA THR A 23 -0.28 3.13 -6.41
C THR A 23 -0.91 3.57 -5.09
N GLU A 24 -2.17 4.01 -5.10
CA GLU A 24 -2.90 4.35 -3.87
C GLU A 24 -3.07 3.15 -2.94
N ILE A 25 -3.47 2.01 -3.51
CA ILE A 25 -3.68 0.76 -2.77
C ILE A 25 -2.36 0.33 -2.12
N GLU A 26 -1.25 0.34 -2.88
CA GLU A 26 0.08 0.01 -2.36
C GLU A 26 0.48 0.91 -1.19
N LYS A 27 0.35 2.24 -1.33
CA LYS A 27 0.70 3.19 -0.26
C LYS A 27 -0.09 2.93 1.01
N LYS A 28 -1.41 2.69 0.89
CA LYS A 28 -2.29 2.40 2.03
C LYS A 28 -1.86 1.12 2.75
N TYR A 29 -1.59 0.04 2.01
CA TYR A 29 -1.17 -1.22 2.61
C TYR A 29 0.22 -1.15 3.25
N LEU A 30 1.17 -0.43 2.64
CA LEU A 30 2.50 -0.21 3.23
C LEU A 30 2.38 0.50 4.59
N LEU A 31 1.58 1.56 4.67
CA LEU A 31 1.35 2.31 5.91
C LEU A 31 0.58 1.47 6.94
N LYS A 32 -0.50 0.79 6.53
CA LYS A 32 -1.27 -0.09 7.43
C LYS A 32 -0.42 -1.21 8.01
N ALA A 33 0.41 -1.83 7.18
CA ALA A 33 1.33 -2.87 7.63
C ALA A 33 2.37 -2.33 8.62
N LEU A 34 2.86 -1.11 8.41
CA LEU A 34 3.80 -0.45 9.32
C LEU A 34 3.15 -0.12 10.67
N ILE A 35 1.93 0.41 10.67
CA ILE A 35 1.17 0.67 11.89
C ILE A 35 0.90 -0.64 12.64
N LYS A 36 0.41 -1.66 11.93
CA LYS A 36 0.08 -2.97 12.50
C LYS A 36 1.32 -3.72 13.03
N SER A 37 2.51 -3.44 12.49
CA SER A 37 3.77 -3.99 12.98
C SER A 37 4.46 -3.15 14.06
N GLY A 38 3.82 -2.08 14.55
CA GLY A 38 4.42 -1.19 15.54
C GLY A 38 5.65 -0.44 15.03
N GLY A 39 5.69 -0.12 13.73
CA GLY A 39 6.82 0.57 13.10
C GLY A 39 7.96 -0.36 12.65
N VAL A 40 7.88 -1.66 12.92
CA VAL A 40 8.94 -2.60 12.52
C VAL A 40 8.81 -2.94 11.04
N LYS A 41 9.65 -2.32 10.21
CA LYS A 41 9.62 -2.46 8.73
C LYS A 41 9.80 -3.91 8.25
N LYS A 42 10.56 -4.74 8.97
CA LYS A 42 10.74 -6.16 8.65
C LYS A 42 9.45 -6.96 8.85
N GLU A 43 8.73 -6.70 9.93
CA GLU A 43 7.45 -7.36 10.22
C GLU A 43 6.33 -6.82 9.32
N ALA A 44 6.34 -5.53 8.99
CA ALA A 44 5.44 -4.95 7.98
C ALA A 44 5.59 -5.63 6.61
N ALA A 45 6.83 -5.88 6.18
CA ALA A 45 7.09 -6.60 4.94
C ALA A 45 6.51 -8.02 4.96
N LYS A 46 6.64 -8.74 6.08
CA LYS A 46 6.03 -10.08 6.26
C LYS A 46 4.52 -10.05 6.18
N LEU A 47 3.87 -9.06 6.81
CA LEU A 47 2.40 -8.89 6.76
C LEU A 47 1.87 -8.72 5.33
N LEU A 48 2.69 -8.15 4.44
CA LEU A 48 2.37 -7.96 3.04
C LEU A 48 2.90 -9.07 2.12
N ASN A 49 3.48 -10.15 2.67
CA ASN A 49 4.17 -11.20 1.91
C ASN A 49 5.23 -10.65 0.93
N LEU A 50 5.93 -9.58 1.34
CA LEU A 50 7.00 -8.97 0.57
C LEU A 50 8.37 -9.31 1.16
N SER A 51 9.37 -9.42 0.30
CA SER A 51 10.75 -9.37 0.76
C SER A 51 11.06 -8.00 1.37
N PHE A 52 11.95 -7.97 2.37
CA PHE A 52 12.32 -6.71 3.03
C PHE A 52 12.92 -5.68 2.05
N ARG A 53 13.61 -6.14 0.99
CA ARG A 53 14.11 -5.29 -0.09
C ARG A 53 12.98 -4.64 -0.88
N SER A 54 11.97 -5.42 -1.28
CA SER A 54 10.80 -4.93 -2.03
C SER A 54 10.03 -3.89 -1.21
N PHE A 55 9.79 -4.18 0.08
CA PHE A 55 9.11 -3.25 0.98
C PHE A 55 9.85 -1.90 1.10
N ARG A 56 11.16 -1.93 1.35
CA ARG A 56 11.98 -0.71 1.44
C ARG A 56 11.97 0.10 0.15
N HIS A 57 12.13 -0.57 -1.00
CA HIS A 57 12.10 0.10 -2.29
C HIS A 57 10.76 0.83 -2.51
N ARG A 58 9.63 0.17 -2.20
CA ARG A 58 8.29 0.77 -2.32
C ARG A 58 8.11 1.95 -1.36
N MET A 59 8.57 1.84 -0.11
CA MET A 59 8.55 2.96 0.85
C MET A 59 9.35 4.17 0.35
N SER A 60 10.55 3.91 -0.20
CA SER A 60 11.40 4.95 -0.79
C SER A 60 10.80 5.57 -2.04
N LYS A 61 10.22 4.76 -2.94
CA LYS A 61 9.53 5.23 -4.16
C LYS A 61 8.42 6.24 -3.84
N TYR A 62 7.73 6.05 -2.72
CA TYR A 62 6.60 6.88 -2.31
C TYR A 62 6.93 7.90 -1.21
N ASN A 63 8.22 8.06 -0.86
CA ASN A 63 8.69 8.94 0.22
C ASN A 63 7.96 8.74 1.56
N LEU A 64 7.53 7.51 1.84
CA LEU A 64 6.89 7.14 3.11
C LEU A 64 8.01 6.88 4.15
N LYS A 65 8.04 7.63 5.25
CA LYS A 65 9.08 7.52 6.29
C LYS A 65 8.70 6.59 7.43
#